data_AF-A0A6H2DSC8-F1
#
_entry.id   AF-A0A6H2DSC8-F1
#
_cell.length_a   1.000
_cell.length_b   1.000
_cell.length_c   1.000
_cell.angle_alpha   90.00
_cell.angle_beta   90.00
_cell.angle_gamma   90.00
#
_symmetry.space_group_name_H-M   'P 1'
#
loop_
_entity.id
_entity.type
_entity.pdbx_description
1 polymer ?
#
loop_
_entity_poly.entity_id
_entity_poly.type
_entity_poly.pdbx_seq_one_letter_code
_entity_poly.pdbx_strand_id
1 'polypeptide(L)' 'MIDFPPLKAVAPRNDTHIIVTEYGRADLKGKTIHQRAEALVGLAHPKFRDELQDSLG' A
#
# COMPACT_ATOMS: atom_id res chain seq x y z
N MET A 1 -16.43 -15.70 -19.98
CA MET A 1 -16.16 -14.89 -18.77
C MET A 1 -15.67 -15.85 -17.71
N ILE A 2 -14.44 -15.67 -17.22
CA ILE A 2 -13.88 -16.51 -16.14
C ILE A 2 -14.29 -15.85 -14.83
N ASP A 3 -15.04 -16.58 -14.00
CA ASP A 3 -15.35 -16.16 -12.64
C ASP A 3 -14.17 -16.53 -11.73
N PHE A 4 -13.50 -15.52 -11.17
CA PHE A 4 -12.43 -15.74 -10.20
C PHE A 4 -13.02 -15.64 -8.79
N PRO A 5 -12.71 -16.59 -7.89
CA PRO A 5 -13.13 -16.48 -6.51
C PRO A 5 -12.56 -15.20 -5.88
N PRO A 6 -13.25 -14.64 -4.85
CA PRO A 6 -12.78 -13.44 -4.19
C PRO A 6 -11.38 -13.67 -3.61
N LEU A 7 -10.46 -12.76 -3.92
CA LEU A 7 -9.11 -12.80 -3.39
C LEU A 7 -9.15 -12.62 -1.87
N LYS A 8 -8.60 -13.60 -1.14
CA LYS A 8 -8.48 -13.53 0.31
C LYS A 8 -7.16 -12.86 0.67
N ALA A 9 -7.22 -11.80 1.46
CA ALA A 9 -6.02 -11.21 2.04
C ALA A 9 -5.31 -12.26 2.93
N VAL A 10 -4.02 -12.49 2.66
CA VAL A 10 -3.19 -13.42 3.45
C VAL A 10 -2.70 -12.73 4.73
N ALA A 11 -2.40 -11.43 4.66
CA ALA A 11 -2.01 -10.60 5.80
C ALA A 11 -3.02 -9.45 5.98
N PRO A 12 -3.82 -9.43 7.06
CA PRO A 12 -4.77 -8.36 7.31
C PRO A 12 -4.03 -7.06 7.66
N ARG A 13 -4.66 -5.92 7.38
CA ARG A 13 -4.07 -4.58 7.61
C ARG A 13 -3.58 -4.34 9.05
N ASN A 14 -4.20 -5.00 10.03
CA ASN A 14 -3.83 -4.89 11.45
C ASN A 14 -2.52 -5.61 11.80
N ASP A 15 -2.15 -6.64 11.03
CA ASP A 15 -0.93 -7.43 11.26
C ASP A 15 0.23 -6.96 10.36
N THR A 16 -0.10 -6.27 9.27
CA THR A 16 0.90 -5.69 8.35
C THR A 16 1.42 -4.35 8.86
N HIS A 17 2.55 -4.41 9.57
CA HIS A 17 3.23 -3.24 10.13
C HIS A 17 4.33 -2.68 9.22
N ILE A 18 5.33 -3.48 8.84
CA ILE A 18 6.46 -3.00 8.03
C ILE A 18 6.33 -3.48 6.60
N ILE A 19 6.43 -2.55 5.65
CA ILE A 19 6.55 -2.85 4.21
C ILE A 19 7.89 -2.31 3.72
N VAL A 20 8.57 -3.10 2.89
CA VAL A 20 9.89 -2.78 2.33
C VAL A 20 9.85 -2.96 0.82
N THR A 21 10.44 -2.01 0.10
CA THR A 21 10.74 -2.07 -1.33
C THR A 21 12.22 -1.72 -1.53
N GLU A 22 12.71 -1.81 -2.76
CA GLU A 22 14.04 -1.30 -3.15
C GLU A 22 14.17 0.22 -2.94
N TYR A 23 13.06 0.93 -2.74
CA TYR A 23 13.00 2.37 -2.50
C TYR A 23 12.91 2.76 -1.02
N GLY A 24 12.90 1.80 -0.10
CA GLY A 24 12.94 2.06 1.33
C GLY A 24 11.98 1.19 2.15
N ARG A 25 11.60 1.68 3.34
CA ARG A 25 10.66 1.00 4.23
C ARG A 25 9.63 1.96 4.83
N ALA A 26 8.44 1.45 5.12
CA ALA A 26 7.38 2.16 5.81
C ALA A 26 6.90 1.34 7.01
N ASP A 27 6.84 1.98 8.18
CA ASP A 27 6.07 1.49 9.32
C ASP A 27 4.65 2.02 9.24
N LEU A 28 3.69 1.11 9.31
CA LEU A 28 2.25 1.33 9.17
C LEU A 28 1.50 1.13 10.49
N LYS A 29 2.19 0.75 11.57
CA LYS A 29 1.57 0.58 12.88
C LYS A 29 0.96 1.89 13.36
N GLY A 30 -0.32 1.84 13.75
CA GLY A 30 -1.06 3.00 14.26
C GLY A 30 -1.44 4.05 13.20
N LYS A 31 -1.10 3.85 11.92
CA LYS A 31 -1.48 4.77 10.84
C LYS A 31 -2.93 4.58 10.42
N THR A 32 -3.62 5.69 10.15
CA THR A 32 -4.94 5.68 9.49
C THR A 32 -4.82 5.13 8.07
N ILE A 33 -5.95 4.76 7.43
CA ILE A 33 -5.93 4.26 6.05
C ILE A 33 -5.27 5.27 5.10
N HIS A 34 -5.56 6.56 5.25
CA HIS A 34 -4.95 7.62 4.44
C HIS A 34 -3.44 7.71 4.64
N GLN A 35 -2.99 7.75 5.91
CA GLN A 35 -1.57 7.78 6.25
C GLN A 35 -0.81 6.54 5.77
N ARG A 36 -1.48 5.38 5.71
CA ARG A 36 -0.91 4.15 5.13
C ARG A 36 -0.75 4.30 3.63
N ALA A 37 -1.76 4.83 2.94
CA ALA A 37 -1.69 5.04 1.50
C ALA A 37 -0.56 6.00 1.14
N GLU A 38 -0.46 7.17 1.76
CA GLU A 38 0.64 8.12 1.58
C GLU A 38 2.02 7.47 1.80
N ALA A 39 2.15 6.69 2.89
CA ALA A 39 3.40 6.00 3.18
C ALA A 39 3.77 4.95 2.12
N LEU A 40 2.77 4.27 1.54
CA LEU A 40 2.97 3.29 0.47
C LEU A 40 3.28 3.95 -0.87
N VAL A 41 2.67 5.09 -1.19
CA VAL A 41 3.04 5.90 -2.36
C VAL A 41 4.52 6.30 -2.28
N GLY A 42 5.00 6.68 -1.11
CA GLY A 42 6.44 6.97 -0.89
C GLY A 42 7.38 5.78 -1.16
N LEU A 43 6.90 4.54 -1.02
CA LEU A 43 7.66 3.33 -1.33
C LEU A 43 7.54 2.86 -2.78
N ALA A 44 6.56 3.37 -3.52
CA ALA A 44 6.33 2.98 -4.90
C ALA A 44 7.52 3.38 -5.79
N HIS A 45 7.66 2.68 -6.93
CA HIS A 45 8.63 3.04 -7.95
C HIS A 45 8.39 4.48 -8.42
N PRO A 46 9.43 5.33 -8.56
CA PRO A 46 9.29 6.77 -8.85
C PRO A 46 8.35 7.10 -10.02
N LYS A 47 8.40 6.30 -11.09
CA LYS A 47 7.52 6.40 -12.26
C LYS A 47 6.02 6.50 -11.94
N PHE A 48 5.55 5.89 -10.85
CA PHE A 48 4.11 5.79 -10.54
C PHE A 48 3.68 6.69 -9.37
N ARG A 49 4.61 7.39 -8.71
CA ARG A 49 4.28 8.11 -7.48
C ARG A 49 3.27 9.22 -7.71
N ASP A 50 3.41 9.97 -8.79
CA ASP A 50 2.52 11.09 -9.11
C ASP A 50 1.08 10.57 -9.38
N GLU A 51 0.94 9.54 -10.21
CA GLU A 51 -0.35 8.90 -10.50
C GLU A 51 -1.02 8.35 -9.23
N LEU A 52 -0.25 7.70 -8.36
CA LEU A 52 -0.77 7.17 -7.10
C LEU A 52 -1.11 8.29 -6.11
N GLN A 53 -0.33 9.37 -6.07
CA GLN A 53 -0.58 10.52 -5.23
C GLN A 53 -1.88 11.23 -5.63
N ASP A 54 -2.12 11.39 -6.93
CA ASP A 54 -3.35 11.96 -7.47
C ASP A 54 -4.57 11.08 -7.12
N SER A 55 -4.40 9.76 -7.07
CA SER A 55 -5.47 8.82 -6.69
C SER A 55 -5.88 8.87 -5.22
N LEU A 56 -5.12 9.57 -4.36
CA LEU A 56 -5.49 9.77 -2.95
C LEU A 56 -6.54 10.87 -2.74
N GLY A 57 -6.81 11.68 -3.79
CA GLY A 57 -7.81 12.76 -3.80
C GLY A 57 -9.21 12.29 -4.18
#